data_AF-F9XGL8-F1
#
_entry.id   AF-F9XGL8-F1
#
_cell.length_a   1.000
_cell.length_b   1.000
_cell.length_c   1.000
_cell.angle_alpha   90.00
_cell.angle_beta   90.00
_cell.angle_gamma   90.00
#
_symmetry.space_group_name_H-M   'P 1'
#
loop_
_entity.id
_entity.type
_entity.pdbx_description
1 polymer ?
#
loop_
_entity_poly.entity_id
_entity_poly.type
_entity_poly.pdbx_seq_one_letter_code
_entity_poly.pdbx_strand_id
1 'polypeptide(L)'
;VYQIKNFYERKPDGKDITSVSFDIAAANNGTLDFTCDAYDSATDKAVENFEDGHVYKCGNTSLFSWSYSEVDDANKGRLFLWQGASPETLISGFTNIPEPYCHAGGAGTLDLVC
;
A
#
# COMPACT_ATOMS: atom_id res chain seq x y z
N VAL A 1 -1.94 2.74 -17.71
CA VAL A 1 -1.01 1.83 -16.98
C VAL A 1 -0.28 2.67 -15.95
N TYR A 2 -0.23 2.19 -14.71
CA TYR A 2 0.47 2.85 -13.60
C TYR A 2 1.75 2.08 -13.26
N GLN A 3 2.73 2.79 -12.71
CA GLN A 3 3.93 2.23 -12.13
C GLN A 3 3.84 2.36 -10.61
N ILE A 4 4.14 1.28 -9.91
CA ILE A 4 4.30 1.26 -8.46
C ILE A 4 5.80 1.37 -8.17
N LYS A 5 6.20 2.33 -7.32
CA LYS A 5 7.60 2.60 -6.99
C LYS A 5 7.76 2.79 -5.48
N ASN A 6 9.01 2.74 -5.01
CA ASN A 6 9.38 3.07 -3.63
C ASN A 6 8.48 2.37 -2.60
N PHE A 7 8.16 1.09 -2.84
CA PHE A 7 7.39 0.30 -1.91
C PHE A 7 8.14 0.20 -0.58
N TYR A 8 7.40 0.36 0.50
CA TYR A 8 7.85 0.36 1.87
C TYR A 8 6.85 -0.41 2.73
N GLU A 9 7.34 -1.23 3.65
CA GLU A 9 6.56 -1.83 4.73
C GLU A 9 7.35 -1.85 6.04
N ARG A 10 6.65 -1.77 7.18
CA ARG A 10 7.28 -1.86 8.50
C ARG A 10 6.66 -2.92 9.38
N LYS A 11 7.51 -3.75 9.98
CA LYS A 11 7.18 -4.83 10.91
C LYS A 11 7.92 -4.63 12.25
N PRO A 12 7.36 -3.87 13.21
CA PRO A 12 8.03 -3.54 14.48
C PRO A 12 8.38 -4.74 15.36
N ASP A 13 7.65 -5.84 15.21
CA ASP A 13 7.87 -7.12 15.90
C ASP A 13 8.51 -8.19 15.00
N GLY A 14 8.87 -7.81 13.77
CA GLY A 14 9.45 -8.68 12.75
C GLY A 14 8.43 -9.58 12.04
N LYS A 15 7.13 -9.40 12.29
CA LYS A 15 6.06 -10.23 11.72
C LYS A 15 4.92 -9.40 11.16
N ASP A 16 4.25 -8.63 12.02
CA ASP A 16 3.00 -7.95 11.70
C ASP A 16 3.30 -6.60 11.04
N ILE A 17 2.67 -6.36 9.90
CA ILE A 17 2.83 -5.09 9.18
C ILE A 17 2.02 -4.02 9.89
N THR A 18 2.67 -2.90 10.19
CA THR A 18 2.02 -1.74 10.83
C THR A 18 1.90 -0.53 9.92
N SER A 19 2.71 -0.48 8.86
CA SER A 19 2.70 0.61 7.90
C SER A 19 3.12 0.10 6.52
N VAL A 20 2.47 0.61 5.49
CA VAL A 20 2.81 0.37 4.08
C VAL A 20 2.67 1.67 3.32
N SER A 21 3.61 1.95 2.43
CA SER A 21 3.64 3.14 1.58
C SER A 21 4.26 2.81 0.23
N PHE A 22 3.81 3.48 -0.82
CA PHE A 22 4.37 3.34 -2.17
C PHE A 22 3.97 4.53 -3.03
N ASP A 23 4.71 4.77 -4.10
CA ASP A 23 4.39 5.81 -5.08
C ASP A 23 3.61 5.24 -6.26
N ILE A 24 2.64 6.02 -6.75
CA ILE A 24 1.90 5.76 -7.99
C ILE A 24 2.34 6.79 -9.03
N ALA A 25 2.96 6.30 -10.10
CA ALA A 25 3.39 7.12 -11.23
C ALA A 25 2.70 6.73 -12.55
N ALA A 26 2.46 7.69 -13.44
CA ALA A 26 1.97 7.41 -14.79
C ALA A 26 3.07 6.74 -15.66
N ALA A 27 2.72 5.65 -16.34
CA ALA A 27 3.69 4.92 -17.19
C ALA A 27 4.00 5.62 -18.54
N ASN A 28 3.33 6.72 -18.87
CA ASN A 28 3.40 7.40 -20.17
C ASN A 28 4.08 8.78 -20.11
N ASN A 29 5.03 8.98 -19.20
CA ASN A 29 5.61 10.30 -18.89
C ASN A 29 4.56 11.37 -18.53
N GLY A 30 3.40 10.95 -18.04
CA GLY A 30 2.42 11.86 -17.45
C GLY A 30 2.93 12.48 -16.15
N THR A 31 2.23 13.50 -15.66
CA THR A 31 2.61 14.24 -14.43
C THR A 31 2.09 13.61 -13.15
N LEU A 32 1.34 12.51 -13.23
CA LEU A 32 0.88 11.79 -12.04
C LEU A 32 2.08 11.12 -11.38
N ASP A 33 2.43 11.58 -10.20
CA ASP A 33 3.49 11.04 -9.35
C ASP A 33 3.19 11.46 -7.91
N PHE A 34 2.72 10.53 -7.08
CA PHE A 34 2.34 10.80 -5.70
C PHE A 34 2.48 9.58 -4.80
N THR A 35 2.77 9.82 -3.53
CA THR A 35 2.85 8.80 -2.49
C THR A 35 1.45 8.42 -2.01
N CYS A 36 1.24 7.12 -1.84
CA CYS A 36 0.03 6.49 -1.35
C CYS A 36 0.34 5.81 -0.02
N ASP A 37 -0.12 6.43 1.06
CA ASP A 37 -0.12 5.86 2.40
C ASP A 37 -1.50 5.29 2.73
N ALA A 38 -1.58 4.44 3.76
CA ALA A 38 -2.85 3.91 4.21
C ALA A 38 -3.68 5.02 4.88
N TYR A 39 -4.82 5.36 4.27
CA TYR A 39 -5.76 6.35 4.78
C TYR A 39 -7.11 5.72 5.07
N ASP A 40 -7.61 5.93 6.29
CA ASP A 40 -8.95 5.53 6.69
C ASP A 40 -9.94 6.67 6.44
N SER A 41 -10.89 6.41 5.54
CA SER A 41 -11.94 7.37 5.18
C SER A 41 -13.02 7.53 6.27
N ALA A 42 -13.16 6.56 7.17
CA ALA A 42 -14.14 6.62 8.25
C ALA A 42 -13.68 7.54 9.38
N THR A 43 -12.38 7.55 9.68
CA THR A 43 -11.76 8.40 10.71
C THR A 43 -11.10 9.66 10.17
N ASP A 44 -11.03 9.81 8.85
CA ASP A 44 -10.43 10.94 8.12
C ASP A 44 -8.96 11.17 8.52
N LYS A 45 -8.19 10.08 8.63
CA LYS A 45 -6.79 10.10 9.09
C LYS A 45 -5.94 9.02 8.42
N ALA A 46 -4.63 9.23 8.47
CA ALA A 46 -3.66 8.18 8.19
C ALA A 46 -3.80 7.04 9.22
N VAL A 47 -3.59 5.81 8.75
CA VAL A 47 -3.73 4.60 9.54
C VAL A 47 -2.48 4.38 10.39
N GLU A 48 -2.66 4.17 11.69
CA GLU A 48 -1.56 3.88 12.62
C GLU A 48 -1.19 2.41 12.67
N ASN A 49 -2.16 1.51 12.41
CA ASN A 49 -1.98 0.07 12.39
C ASN A 49 -2.59 -0.49 11.11
N PHE A 50 -1.75 -0.74 10.13
CA PHE A 50 -2.14 -1.40 8.88
C PHE A 50 -2.71 -2.80 9.17
N GLU A 51 -3.74 -3.19 8.42
CA GLU A 51 -4.35 -4.51 8.46
C GLU A 51 -4.21 -5.19 7.09
N ASP A 52 -3.62 -6.37 7.07
CA ASP A 52 -3.50 -7.18 5.86
C ASP A 52 -4.85 -7.40 5.16
N GLY A 53 -4.87 -7.20 3.84
CA GLY A 53 -6.06 -7.41 3.00
C GLY A 53 -7.17 -6.37 3.19
N HIS A 54 -7.00 -5.40 4.09
CA HIS A 54 -7.94 -4.28 4.23
C HIS A 54 -7.84 -3.33 3.03
N VAL A 55 -8.94 -2.66 2.68
CA VAL A 55 -8.98 -1.70 1.58
C VAL A 55 -8.85 -0.28 2.14
N TYR A 56 -7.73 0.37 1.83
CA TYR A 56 -7.44 1.75 2.22
C TYR A 56 -7.58 2.71 1.04
N LYS A 57 -7.78 4.00 1.32
CA LYS A 57 -7.54 5.06 0.33
C LYS A 57 -6.10 5.53 0.39
N CYS A 58 -5.61 6.18 -0.66
CA CYS A 58 -4.33 6.93 -0.59
C CYS A 58 -4.47 8.28 0.14
N GLY A 59 -5.69 8.72 0.44
CA GLY A 59 -5.98 10.02 1.04
C GLY A 59 -7.46 10.39 0.94
N ASN A 60 -7.88 11.42 1.67
CA ASN A 60 -9.30 11.85 1.77
C ASN A 60 -9.97 12.02 0.40
N THR A 61 -9.36 12.82 -0.47
CA THR A 61 -9.88 13.15 -1.80
C THR A 61 -9.30 12.26 -2.89
N SER A 62 -8.58 11.20 -2.53
CA SER A 62 -7.99 10.30 -3.53
C SER A 62 -9.09 9.49 -4.22
N LEU A 63 -8.97 9.38 -5.55
CA LEU A 63 -9.76 8.44 -6.35
C LEU A 63 -9.18 7.02 -6.32
N PHE A 64 -8.03 6.83 -5.66
CA PHE A 64 -7.34 5.56 -5.54
C PHE A 64 -7.58 4.93 -4.18
N SER A 65 -8.03 3.68 -4.22
CA SER A 65 -8.03 2.76 -3.09
C SER A 65 -7.19 1.54 -3.41
N TRP A 66 -6.69 0.87 -2.39
CA TRP A 66 -5.70 -0.19 -2.54
C TRP A 66 -5.76 -1.17 -1.38
N SER A 67 -5.17 -2.34 -1.58
CA SER A 67 -5.05 -3.39 -0.57
C SER A 67 -3.79 -4.19 -0.81
N TYR A 68 -3.12 -4.58 0.28
CA TYR A 68 -1.91 -5.38 0.28
C TYR A 68 -1.98 -6.40 1.41
N SER A 69 -1.33 -7.55 1.23
CA SER A 69 -1.29 -8.60 2.25
C SER A 69 -0.02 -9.43 2.13
N GLU A 70 0.61 -9.73 3.26
CA GLU A 70 1.64 -10.75 3.43
C GLU A 70 1.12 -12.04 4.09
N VAL A 71 -0.20 -12.11 4.37
CA VAL A 71 -0.84 -13.33 4.85
C VAL A 71 -0.58 -14.46 3.86
N ASP A 72 -0.22 -15.64 4.39
CA ASP A 72 0.14 -16.82 3.60
C ASP A 72 -1.08 -17.45 2.93
N ASP A 73 -1.60 -16.77 1.90
CA ASP A 73 -2.71 -17.18 1.06
C ASP A 73 -2.46 -16.86 -0.43
N ALA A 74 -3.49 -17.02 -1.27
CA ALA A 74 -3.38 -16.81 -2.71
C ALA A 74 -3.08 -15.35 -3.15
N ASN A 75 -3.18 -14.40 -2.22
CA ASN A 75 -2.99 -12.96 -2.42
C ASN A 75 -1.69 -12.44 -1.79
N LYS A 76 -0.88 -13.29 -1.17
CA LYS A 76 0.41 -12.92 -0.61
C LYS A 76 1.26 -12.10 -1.61
N GLY A 77 1.74 -10.95 -1.17
CA GLY A 77 2.57 -10.03 -1.95
C GLY A 77 1.82 -9.33 -3.09
N ARG A 78 0.49 -9.42 -3.17
CA ARG A 78 -0.29 -8.71 -4.21
C ARG A 78 -0.74 -7.35 -3.72
N LEU A 79 -0.31 -6.31 -4.42
CA LEU A 79 -0.87 -4.97 -4.29
C LEU A 79 -2.01 -4.81 -5.29
N PHE A 80 -3.24 -4.75 -4.77
CA PHE A 80 -4.43 -4.42 -5.54
C PHE A 80 -4.63 -2.90 -5.55
N LEU A 81 -5.03 -2.38 -6.71
CA LEU A 81 -5.31 -0.96 -6.91
C LEU A 81 -6.66 -0.81 -7.62
N TRP A 82 -7.49 0.07 -7.08
CA TRP A 82 -8.75 0.49 -7.66
C TRP A 82 -8.75 1.99 -7.85
N GLN A 83 -9.27 2.44 -8.98
CA GLN A 83 -9.44 3.84 -9.31
C GLN A 83 -10.89 4.08 -9.69
N GLY A 84 -11.57 5.00 -9.01
CA GLY A 84 -12.93 5.38 -9.39
C GLY A 84 -13.59 6.31 -8.38
N ALA A 85 -14.51 7.13 -8.88
CA ALA A 85 -15.41 7.92 -8.03
C ALA A 85 -16.69 7.15 -7.68
N SER A 86 -17.00 6.10 -8.44
CA SER A 86 -18.20 5.26 -8.32
C SER A 86 -17.93 3.83 -8.82
N PRO A 87 -18.77 2.84 -8.47
CA PRO A 87 -18.65 1.47 -8.98
C PRO A 87 -18.70 1.37 -10.51
N GLU A 88 -19.46 2.25 -11.17
CA GLU A 88 -19.61 2.27 -12.64
C GLU A 88 -18.37 2.77 -13.38
N THR A 89 -17.49 3.50 -12.68
CA THR A 89 -16.23 4.05 -13.23
C THR A 89 -15.00 3.35 -12.68
N LEU A 90 -15.20 2.23 -11.95
CA LEU A 90 -14.15 1.53 -11.24
C LEU A 90 -13.24 0.79 -12.24
N ILE A 91 -11.99 1.21 -12.29
CA ILE A 91 -10.91 0.49 -12.96
C ILE A 91 -10.09 -0.21 -11.87
N SER A 92 -9.79 -1.48 -12.05
CA SER A 92 -9.01 -2.26 -11.08
C SER A 92 -7.85 -3.00 -11.74
N GLY A 93 -6.79 -3.21 -10.97
CA GLY A 93 -5.68 -4.07 -11.35
C GLY A 93 -4.91 -4.53 -10.11
N PHE A 94 -3.93 -5.40 -10.31
CA PHE A 94 -2.99 -5.76 -9.26
C PHE A 94 -1.58 -5.92 -9.84
N THR A 95 -0.59 -5.83 -8.98
CA THR A 95 0.79 -6.23 -9.26
C THR A 95 1.30 -7.09 -8.12
N ASN A 96 2.27 -7.97 -8.41
CA ASN A 96 3.02 -8.62 -7.36
C ASN A 96 4.15 -7.67 -6.94
N ILE A 97 4.23 -7.39 -5.64
CA ILE A 97 5.40 -6.80 -5.02
C ILE A 97 6.39 -7.95 -4.81
N PRO A 98 7.60 -7.88 -5.41
CA PRO A 98 8.65 -8.85 -5.11
C PRO A 98 8.93 -8.86 -3.62
N GLU A 99 9.30 -10.01 -3.06
CA GLU A 99 9.64 -10.14 -1.64
C GLU A 99 10.61 -9.01 -1.22
N PRO A 100 10.16 -8.05 -0.39
CA PRO A 100 10.91 -6.84 -0.14
C PRO A 100 12.13 -7.15 0.72
N TYR A 101 13.24 -6.49 0.42
CA TYR A 101 14.45 -6.65 1.22
C TYR A 101 14.30 -5.94 2.57
N CYS A 102 14.26 -6.71 3.64
CA CYS A 102 14.11 -6.17 4.99
C CYS A 102 15.46 -5.93 5.69
N HIS A 103 15.54 -4.85 6.46
CA HIS A 103 16.69 -4.45 7.28
C HIS A 103 16.22 -3.91 8.65
N ALA A 104 17.14 -3.75 9.60
CA ALA A 104 16.80 -3.31 10.95
C ALA A 104 16.23 -1.87 10.97
N GLY A 105 15.04 -1.70 11.54
CA GLY A 105 14.31 -0.41 11.63
C GLY A 105 14.72 0.48 12.81
N GLY A 106 15.38 -0.08 13.82
CA GLY A 106 15.99 0.68 14.91
C GLY A 106 15.10 0.93 16.14
N ALA A 107 13.83 0.55 16.13
CA ALA A 107 12.94 0.65 17.30
C ALA A 107 12.83 -0.67 18.11
N GLY A 108 13.88 -1.49 18.10
CA GLY A 108 13.93 -2.75 18.83
C GLY A 108 14.78 -3.79 18.12
N THR A 109 15.03 -4.93 18.77
CA THR A 109 15.83 -6.03 18.18
C THR A 109 15.09 -6.79 17.08
N LEU A 110 13.77 -6.61 16.97
CA LEU A 110 12.91 -7.28 16.00
C LEU A 110 12.31 -6.32 14.96
N ASP A 111 12.54 -5.00 15.08
CA ASP A 111 11.98 -4.02 14.16
C ASP A 111 12.60 -4.17 12.77
N LEU A 112 11.76 -4.48 11.79
CA LEU A 112 12.14 -4.62 10.39
C LEU A 112 11.47 -3.53 9.56
N VAL A 113 12.26 -2.95 8.67
CA VAL A 113 11.81 -2.07 7.59
C VAL A 113 12.15 -2.75 6.28
N CYS A 114 11.16 -2.81 5.40
CA CYS A 114 11.27 -3.24 4.02
C CYS A 114 10.56 -2.16 3.16
#